data_AF-A0A9D8VH71-F1
#
_entry.id   AF-A0A9D8VH71-F1
#
_cell.length_a   1.000
_cell.length_b   1.000
_cell.length_c   1.000
_cell.angle_alpha   90.00
_cell.angle_beta   90.00
_cell.angle_gamma   90.00
#
_symmetry.space_group_name_H-M   'P 1'
#
loop_
_entity.id
_entity.type
_entity.pdbx_description
1 polymer ?
#
loop_
_entity_poly.entity_id
_entity_poly.type
_entity_poly.pdbx_seq_one_letter_code
_entity_poly.pdbx_strand_id
1 'polypeptide(L)'
;MGRSMLILVAGFMIIAGVITNSNNRRAMMLPQKSAQNISEAQAKNSAVSMIKMAIEKITIDNEWDGEISDVSALPGTASLELYDSQSSSYPEGISVGQGGWDEYKVLLYSEATYGDYTAVIEVMMRRDSYSKYSYFSDEERSSLLGNSEIYFYSSDVISGPIHTNGTFRISGTPTFYGHVSSPNNWQSRNLFGDNPDFRSTTDFNSPERPLPTQTQINDLKSAATATGLTFTNQIDVTFQDDGSVSISEYDEAAEVWRPAEEYAATEHNGIISTTKKASVKGTVSGPLTLHSEDDIEIMGDLEYFDDPRNNEVSADLLGLVSEKDVILDKNAHTYKGSADVNLHASIMAMGTSFRVENYSSGGYRGKINLLGGIIQKNRGPVGTFGGFFGDTGFSKNYEYDTRLRYSIPPYFPRESVFSILSWKDRVIVKN
;
A
#
# COMPACT_ATOMS: atom_id res chain seq x y z
N MET A 1 68.63 30.83 40.98
CA MET A 1 67.97 30.33 39.76
C MET A 1 67.95 28.79 39.62
N GLY A 2 68.82 28.02 40.29
CA GLY A 2 68.85 26.55 40.13
C GLY A 2 67.69 25.74 40.75
N ARG A 3 67.08 26.19 41.85
CA ARG A 3 66.00 25.43 42.53
C ARG A 3 64.66 25.47 41.79
N SER A 4 64.31 26.60 41.18
CA SER A 4 63.09 26.74 40.37
C SER A 4 63.17 25.99 39.03
N MET A 5 64.37 25.88 38.46
CA MET A 5 64.63 25.08 37.24
C MET A 5 64.48 23.57 37.50
N LEU A 6 64.92 23.10 38.67
CA LEU A 6 64.78 21.70 39.10
C LEU A 6 63.32 21.27 39.26
N ILE A 7 62.46 22.14 39.82
CA ILE A 7 61.03 21.87 39.97
C ILE A 7 60.34 21.79 38.59
N LEU A 8 60.74 22.66 37.65
CA LEU A 8 60.18 22.70 36.31
C LEU A 8 60.58 21.46 35.49
N VAL A 9 61.85 21.03 35.60
CA VAL A 9 62.34 19.80 34.96
C VAL A 9 61.69 18.55 35.57
N ALA A 10 61.55 18.49 36.90
CA ALA A 10 60.85 17.39 37.56
C ALA A 10 59.37 17.33 37.15
N GLY A 11 58.69 18.48 37.10
CA GLY A 11 57.32 18.58 36.62
C GLY A 11 57.18 18.14 35.15
N PHE A 12 58.10 18.54 34.29
CA PHE A 12 58.12 18.13 32.88
C PHE A 12 58.39 16.64 32.71
N MET A 13 59.28 16.03 33.52
CA MET A 13 59.51 14.59 33.51
C MET A 13 58.31 13.78 33.99
N ILE A 14 57.61 14.26 35.03
CA ILE A 14 56.37 13.63 35.50
C ILE A 14 55.29 13.71 34.41
N ILE A 15 55.10 14.90 33.81
CA ILE A 15 54.13 15.11 32.73
C ILE A 15 54.50 14.23 31.51
N ALA A 16 55.76 14.21 31.09
CA ALA A 16 56.23 13.39 29.98
C ALA A 16 56.06 11.89 30.28
N GLY A 17 56.30 11.44 31.52
CA GLY A 17 56.08 10.07 31.95
C GLY A 17 54.60 9.67 31.94
N VAL A 18 53.72 10.55 32.40
CA VAL A 18 52.25 10.34 32.35
C VAL A 18 51.75 10.30 30.90
N ILE A 19 52.23 11.21 30.04
CA ILE A 19 51.88 11.23 28.62
C ILE A 19 52.36 9.96 27.91
N THR A 20 53.60 9.54 28.16
CA THR A 20 54.17 8.33 27.55
C THR A 20 53.42 7.07 28.00
N ASN A 21 53.08 6.96 29.29
CA ASN A 21 52.29 5.86 29.83
C ASN A 21 50.85 5.86 29.26
N SER A 22 50.21 7.02 29.16
CA SER A 22 48.89 7.17 28.52
C SER A 22 48.93 6.77 27.05
N ASN A 23 49.95 7.20 26.30
CA ASN A 23 50.12 6.87 24.89
C ASN A 23 50.39 5.38 24.70
N ASN A 24 51.19 4.74 25.55
CA ASN A 24 51.43 3.29 25.49
C ASN A 24 50.14 2.49 25.77
N ARG A 25 49.33 2.92 26.76
CA ARG A 25 48.02 2.30 27.01
C ARG A 25 47.07 2.47 25.82
N ARG A 26 47.01 3.66 25.22
CA ARG A 26 46.20 3.90 24.01
C ARG A 26 46.70 3.08 22.81
N ALA A 27 48.02 3.01 22.61
CA ALA A 27 48.63 2.22 21.55
C ALA A 27 48.34 0.71 21.67
N MET A 28 48.21 0.20 22.90
CA MET A 28 47.78 -1.19 23.15
C MET A 28 46.27 -1.41 22.96
N MET A 29 45.42 -0.44 23.34
CA MET A 29 43.96 -0.57 23.24
C MET A 29 43.42 -0.36 21.82
N LEU A 30 44.07 0.47 21.01
CA LEU A 30 43.58 0.80 19.66
C LEU A 30 43.45 -0.43 18.73
N PRO A 31 44.44 -1.34 18.67
CA PRO A 31 44.31 -2.57 17.86
C PRO A 31 43.19 -3.49 18.36
N GLN A 32 43.03 -3.64 19.67
CA GLN A 32 41.98 -4.48 20.26
C GLN A 32 40.59 -3.93 19.95
N LYS A 33 40.38 -2.62 20.18
CA LYS A 33 39.12 -1.96 19.85
C LYS A 33 38.83 -1.98 18.35
N SER A 34 39.86 -1.87 17.51
CA SER A 34 39.70 -2.03 16.06
C SER A 34 39.29 -3.46 15.69
N ALA A 35 39.89 -4.49 16.30
CA ALA A 35 39.54 -5.88 16.03
C ALA A 35 38.10 -6.18 16.47
N GLN A 36 37.69 -5.69 17.65
CA GLN A 36 36.32 -5.77 18.15
C GLN A 36 35.31 -5.13 17.20
N ASN A 37 35.56 -3.89 16.77
CA ASN A 37 34.69 -3.20 15.81
C ASN A 37 34.60 -3.94 14.47
N ILE A 38 35.70 -4.54 14.01
CA ILE A 38 35.70 -5.37 12.80
C ILE A 38 34.84 -6.60 13.03
N SER A 39 35.01 -7.31 14.14
CA SER A 39 34.24 -8.52 14.42
C SER A 39 32.74 -8.26 14.50
N GLU A 40 32.34 -7.21 15.22
CA GLU A 40 30.95 -6.75 15.27
C GLU A 40 30.40 -6.41 13.88
N ALA A 41 31.17 -5.65 13.08
CA ALA A 41 30.75 -5.29 11.73
C ALA A 41 30.62 -6.52 10.81
N GLN A 42 31.51 -7.51 10.93
CA GLN A 42 31.42 -8.75 10.15
C GLN A 42 30.17 -9.56 10.55
N ALA A 43 29.89 -9.73 11.84
CA ALA A 43 28.67 -10.39 12.31
C ALA A 43 27.42 -9.69 11.76
N LYS A 44 27.36 -8.36 11.86
CA LYS A 44 26.23 -7.58 11.33
C LYS A 44 26.07 -7.72 9.82
N ASN A 45 27.17 -7.62 9.07
CA ASN A 45 27.14 -7.77 7.62
C ASN A 45 26.68 -9.18 7.19
N SER A 46 27.11 -10.23 7.89
CA SER A 46 26.64 -11.59 7.66
C SER A 46 25.13 -11.70 7.89
N ALA A 47 24.61 -11.23 9.03
CA ALA A 47 23.17 -11.30 9.33
C ALA A 47 22.32 -10.47 8.33
N VAL A 48 22.76 -9.25 7.98
CA VAL A 48 22.08 -8.43 6.96
C VAL A 48 22.10 -9.10 5.58
N SER A 49 23.19 -9.78 5.23
CA SER A 49 23.30 -10.50 3.95
C SER A 49 22.30 -11.65 3.89
N MET A 50 22.13 -12.39 4.99
CA MET A 50 21.12 -13.46 5.08
C MET A 50 19.71 -12.92 4.86
N ILE A 51 19.35 -11.83 5.55
CA ILE A 51 18.05 -11.18 5.36
C ILE A 51 17.83 -10.78 3.90
N LYS A 52 18.83 -10.17 3.26
CA LYS A 52 18.72 -9.80 1.84
C LYS A 52 18.51 -11.01 0.93
N MET A 53 19.24 -12.10 1.17
CA MET A 53 19.05 -13.36 0.44
C MET A 53 17.66 -13.95 0.65
N ALA A 54 17.13 -13.89 1.88
CA ALA A 54 15.76 -14.35 2.17
C ALA A 54 14.70 -13.47 1.50
N ILE A 55 14.85 -12.14 1.54
CA ILE A 55 13.97 -11.22 0.80
C ILE A 55 13.98 -11.52 -0.70
N GLU A 56 15.16 -11.77 -1.29
CA GLU A 56 15.29 -12.15 -2.70
C GLU A 56 14.56 -13.47 -2.98
N LYS A 57 14.73 -14.49 -2.13
CA LYS A 57 14.00 -15.76 -2.23
C LYS A 57 12.50 -15.59 -2.16
N ILE A 58 11.99 -14.83 -1.18
CA ILE A 58 10.56 -14.57 -1.00
C ILE A 58 9.97 -13.78 -2.17
N THR A 59 10.77 -12.87 -2.74
CA THR A 59 10.34 -12.09 -3.91
C THR A 59 10.18 -12.97 -5.15
N ILE A 60 10.97 -14.04 -5.27
CA ILE A 60 10.90 -15.01 -6.37
C ILE A 60 9.83 -16.08 -6.10
N ASP A 61 9.81 -16.61 -4.89
CA ASP A 61 8.90 -17.65 -4.42
C ASP A 61 8.16 -17.17 -3.17
N ASN A 62 6.92 -16.81 -3.41
CA ASN A 62 6.03 -16.21 -2.43
C ASN A 62 5.54 -17.20 -1.36
N GLU A 63 5.82 -18.49 -1.51
CA GLU A 63 5.48 -19.55 -0.55
C GLU A 63 6.73 -20.07 0.18
N TRP A 64 7.89 -19.46 -0.04
CA TRP A 64 9.12 -19.87 0.63
C TRP A 64 9.00 -19.71 2.15
N ASP A 65 9.13 -20.83 2.85
CA ASP A 65 9.04 -20.96 4.32
C ASP A 65 10.37 -21.45 4.94
N GLY A 66 11.45 -21.34 4.18
CA GLY A 66 12.68 -22.06 4.46
C GLY A 66 13.62 -21.44 5.48
N GLU A 67 14.59 -22.24 5.88
CA GLU A 67 15.77 -21.82 6.62
C GLU A 67 16.96 -21.59 5.67
N ILE A 68 17.84 -20.66 6.02
CA ILE A 68 19.14 -20.50 5.36
C ILE A 68 20.22 -20.63 6.42
N SER A 69 21.20 -21.49 6.21
CA SER A 69 22.31 -21.70 7.16
C SER A 69 23.65 -21.89 6.43
N ASP A 70 24.74 -21.55 7.13
CA ASP A 70 26.14 -21.82 6.75
C ASP A 70 26.49 -21.52 5.29
N VAL A 71 26.21 -20.28 4.87
CA VAL A 71 26.62 -19.77 3.57
C VAL A 71 28.15 -19.60 3.55
N SER A 72 28.85 -20.48 2.82
CA SER A 72 30.33 -20.55 2.78
C SER A 72 31.06 -19.27 2.40
N ALA A 73 30.36 -18.33 1.75
CA ALA A 73 30.89 -17.01 1.38
C ALA A 73 30.84 -15.97 2.51
N LEU A 74 30.10 -16.24 3.60
CA LEU A 74 29.95 -15.32 4.72
C LEU A 74 30.99 -15.60 5.82
N PRO A 75 31.55 -14.55 6.44
CA PRO A 75 32.45 -14.73 7.56
C PRO A 75 31.68 -15.20 8.81
N GLY A 76 32.23 -16.21 9.49
CA GLY A 76 31.68 -16.75 10.73
C GLY A 76 30.60 -17.80 10.47
N THR A 77 29.66 -17.94 11.41
CA THR A 77 28.47 -18.78 11.28
C THR A 77 27.25 -17.88 11.16
N ALA A 78 26.33 -18.18 10.25
CA ALA A 78 25.10 -17.40 10.09
C ALA A 78 23.92 -18.33 9.80
N SER A 79 22.80 -18.05 10.45
CA SER A 79 21.51 -18.69 10.22
C SER A 79 20.42 -17.64 10.00
N LEU A 80 19.37 -18.07 9.33
CA LEU A 80 18.13 -17.32 9.15
C LEU A 80 16.96 -18.30 9.15
N GLU A 81 15.91 -17.91 9.85
CA GLU A 81 14.64 -18.62 9.91
C GLU A 81 13.50 -17.64 9.59
N LEU A 82 12.48 -18.14 8.91
CA LEU A 82 11.25 -17.42 8.63
C LEU A 82 10.16 -17.88 9.61
N TYR A 83 9.43 -16.93 10.18
CA TYR A 83 8.27 -17.20 11.02
C TYR A 83 7.02 -16.54 10.43
N ASP A 84 5.89 -17.23 10.53
CA ASP A 84 4.58 -16.82 10.02
C ASP A 84 3.49 -17.10 11.06
N SER A 85 2.22 -16.85 10.72
CA SER A 85 1.09 -17.09 11.62
C SER A 85 0.90 -18.55 12.09
N GLN A 86 1.44 -19.53 11.36
CA GLN A 86 1.29 -20.96 11.65
C GLN A 86 2.48 -21.53 12.43
N SER A 87 3.52 -20.71 12.65
CA SER A 87 4.71 -21.10 13.38
C SER A 87 4.40 -21.47 14.83
N SER A 88 4.92 -22.62 15.27
CA SER A 88 4.61 -23.19 16.60
C SER A 88 5.18 -22.39 17.78
N SER A 89 6.23 -21.62 17.53
CA SER A 89 6.87 -20.73 18.49
C SER A 89 7.51 -19.54 17.76
N TYR A 90 7.81 -18.48 18.50
CA TYR A 90 8.45 -17.28 17.99
C TYR A 90 9.64 -16.90 18.88
N PRO A 91 10.66 -16.21 18.34
CA PRO A 91 11.75 -15.68 19.14
C PRO A 91 11.25 -14.75 20.26
N GLU A 92 11.92 -14.75 21.41
CA GLU A 92 11.53 -13.90 22.55
C GLU A 92 11.68 -12.40 22.22
N GLY A 93 10.74 -11.59 22.71
CA GLY A 93 10.80 -10.13 22.59
C GLY A 93 10.34 -9.56 21.23
N ILE A 94 9.84 -10.40 20.32
CA ILE A 94 9.24 -9.95 19.06
C ILE A 94 7.92 -9.22 19.32
N SER A 95 7.78 -8.05 18.70
CA SER A 95 6.52 -7.30 18.65
C SER A 95 6.02 -7.25 17.22
N VAL A 96 4.83 -7.81 16.99
CA VAL A 96 4.16 -7.92 15.68
C VAL A 96 3.24 -6.74 15.35
N GLY A 97 3.29 -5.69 16.18
CA GLY A 97 2.44 -4.50 16.07
C GLY A 97 0.97 -4.78 16.41
N GLN A 98 0.10 -3.80 16.13
CA GLN A 98 -1.34 -3.95 16.32
C GLN A 98 -1.92 -4.98 15.33
N GLY A 99 -2.93 -5.72 15.76
CA GLY A 99 -3.57 -6.79 14.99
C GLY A 99 -2.92 -8.16 15.08
N GLY A 100 -1.80 -8.31 15.80
CA GLY A 100 -1.17 -9.62 16.03
C GLY A 100 -0.59 -10.24 14.76
N TRP A 101 -0.40 -11.56 14.78
CA TRP A 101 -0.07 -12.34 13.60
C TRP A 101 -1.31 -12.49 12.70
N ASP A 102 -1.10 -12.32 11.40
CA ASP A 102 -2.08 -12.63 10.35
C ASP A 102 -1.38 -13.43 9.23
N GLU A 103 -2.14 -14.07 8.36
CA GLU A 103 -1.63 -14.89 7.24
C GLU A 103 -0.77 -14.09 6.22
N TYR A 104 -0.75 -12.76 6.32
CA TYR A 104 -0.06 -11.87 5.41
C TYR A 104 1.25 -11.32 5.99
N LYS A 105 1.59 -11.67 7.23
CA LYS A 105 2.80 -11.23 7.92
C LYS A 105 3.82 -12.36 8.01
N VAL A 106 5.08 -12.01 7.77
CA VAL A 106 6.23 -12.89 7.98
C VAL A 106 7.33 -12.13 8.73
N LEU A 107 8.08 -12.84 9.58
CA LEU A 107 9.28 -12.37 10.25
C LEU A 107 10.47 -13.11 9.67
N LEU A 108 11.46 -12.37 9.19
CA LEU A 108 12.80 -12.88 8.94
C LEU A 108 13.66 -12.62 10.15
N TYR A 109 14.15 -13.70 10.77
CA TYR A 109 15.03 -13.64 11.92
C TYR A 109 16.39 -14.20 11.53
N SER A 110 17.41 -13.35 11.48
CA SER A 110 18.77 -13.79 11.20
C SER A 110 19.67 -13.63 12.41
N GLU A 111 20.46 -14.64 12.69
CA GLU A 111 21.52 -14.62 13.70
C GLU A 111 22.86 -14.96 13.04
N ALA A 112 23.87 -14.11 13.24
CA ALA A 112 25.21 -14.37 12.75
C ALA A 112 26.26 -14.10 13.82
N THR A 113 27.23 -15.01 13.94
CA THR A 113 28.30 -14.93 14.93
C THR A 113 29.66 -14.84 14.25
N TYR A 114 30.47 -13.86 14.65
CA TYR A 114 31.86 -13.73 14.23
C TYR A 114 32.74 -13.32 15.42
N GLY A 115 33.68 -14.19 15.80
CA GLY A 115 34.42 -14.04 17.06
C GLY A 115 33.48 -14.13 18.26
N ASP A 116 33.58 -13.16 19.18
CA ASP A 116 32.75 -13.09 20.40
C ASP A 116 31.43 -12.32 20.20
N TYR A 117 31.16 -11.87 18.97
CA TYR A 117 30.00 -11.05 18.64
C TYR A 117 28.96 -11.84 17.88
N THR A 118 27.71 -11.75 18.33
CA THR A 118 26.53 -12.27 17.65
C THR A 118 25.63 -11.10 17.28
N ALA A 119 25.35 -10.91 16.00
CA ALA A 119 24.39 -9.93 15.50
C ALA A 119 23.07 -10.63 15.20
N VAL A 120 21.96 -10.04 15.65
CA VAL A 120 20.61 -10.47 15.34
C VAL A 120 19.90 -9.38 14.55
N ILE A 121 19.31 -9.74 13.41
CA ILE A 121 18.49 -8.85 12.59
C ILE A 121 17.08 -9.44 12.50
N GLU A 122 16.08 -8.60 12.77
CA GLU A 122 14.66 -8.94 12.73
C GLU A 122 13.99 -8.04 11.69
N VAL A 123 13.39 -8.65 10.66
CA VAL A 123 12.65 -7.92 9.63
C VAL A 123 11.24 -8.45 9.55
N MET A 124 10.29 -7.62 9.98
CA MET A 124 8.86 -7.89 9.84
C MET A 124 8.42 -7.39 8.47
N MET A 125 7.71 -8.23 7.72
CA MET A 125 7.24 -7.94 6.39
C MET A 125 5.75 -8.27 6.26
N ARG A 126 5.03 -7.57 5.39
CA ARG A 126 3.62 -7.82 5.13
C ARG A 126 3.24 -7.66 3.67
N ARG A 127 2.31 -8.49 3.19
CA ARG A 127 1.53 -8.21 1.97
C ARG A 127 0.44 -7.20 2.28
N ASP A 128 0.71 -5.95 1.91
CA ASP A 128 -0.24 -4.87 2.11
C ASP A 128 -1.46 -5.01 1.21
N SER A 129 -2.60 -4.52 1.68
CA SER A 129 -3.77 -4.41 0.81
C SER A 129 -3.63 -3.26 -0.17
N TYR A 130 -4.13 -3.47 -1.39
CA TYR A 130 -4.26 -2.41 -2.37
C TYR A 130 -5.12 -1.25 -1.90
N SER A 131 -6.03 -1.48 -0.94
CA SER A 131 -6.91 -0.44 -0.40
C SER A 131 -6.15 0.72 0.24
N LYS A 132 -4.89 0.52 0.66
CA LYS A 132 -4.07 1.57 1.25
C LYS A 132 -3.79 2.74 0.29
N TYR A 133 -3.89 2.53 -1.02
CA TYR A 133 -3.58 3.58 -1.99
C TYR A 133 -4.76 4.52 -2.16
N SER A 134 -4.48 5.83 -2.06
CA SER A 134 -5.40 6.86 -2.57
C SER A 134 -5.49 6.81 -4.10
N TYR A 135 -4.36 6.47 -4.74
CA TYR A 135 -4.24 6.35 -6.17
C TYR A 135 -3.14 5.34 -6.51
N PHE A 136 -3.51 4.36 -7.32
CA PHE A 136 -2.62 3.36 -7.90
C PHE A 136 -2.93 3.20 -9.38
N SER A 137 -1.88 3.19 -10.22
CA SER A 137 -2.00 2.83 -11.63
C SER A 137 -0.88 1.89 -12.07
N ASP A 138 -1.21 0.92 -12.92
CA ASP A 138 -0.19 0.12 -13.62
C ASP A 138 0.47 0.97 -14.73
N GLU A 139 -0.34 1.75 -15.45
CA GLU A 139 0.09 2.62 -16.54
C GLU A 139 -0.54 4.01 -16.42
N GLU A 140 0.29 5.07 -16.51
CA GLU A 140 -0.13 6.48 -16.57
C GLU A 140 -0.58 6.92 -17.99
N ARG A 141 -1.08 5.98 -18.79
CA ARG A 141 -1.63 6.22 -20.13
C ARG A 141 -3.07 5.78 -20.18
N SER A 142 -3.90 6.51 -20.93
CA SER A 142 -5.30 6.17 -21.10
C SER A 142 -5.54 5.50 -22.44
N SER A 143 -5.87 4.21 -22.42
CA SER A 143 -6.25 3.45 -23.61
C SER A 143 -7.51 4.01 -24.28
N LEU A 144 -8.41 4.61 -23.49
CA LEU A 144 -9.63 5.29 -23.95
C LEU A 144 -9.36 6.60 -24.71
N LEU A 145 -8.14 7.13 -24.63
CA LEU A 145 -7.68 8.33 -25.35
C LEU A 145 -6.59 7.98 -26.36
N GLY A 146 -6.63 6.79 -26.96
CA GLY A 146 -5.64 6.36 -27.95
C GLY A 146 -4.23 6.25 -27.35
N ASN A 147 -4.13 5.75 -26.10
CA ASN A 147 -2.91 5.68 -25.31
C ASN A 147 -2.27 7.04 -25.05
N SER A 148 -3.07 8.10 -24.89
CA SER A 148 -2.57 9.43 -24.55
C SER A 148 -2.10 9.52 -23.11
N GLU A 149 -1.13 10.40 -22.88
CA GLU A 149 -0.66 10.77 -21.55
C GLU A 149 -1.69 11.67 -20.87
N ILE A 150 -2.03 11.36 -19.61
CA ILE A 150 -2.84 12.24 -18.78
C ILE A 150 -1.93 12.84 -17.71
N TYR A 151 -2.04 14.14 -17.52
CA TYR A 151 -1.19 14.90 -16.61
C TYR A 151 -1.90 15.15 -15.28
N PHE A 152 -1.15 15.11 -14.19
CA PHE A 152 -1.51 15.82 -12.97
C PHE A 152 -1.28 17.32 -13.19
N TYR A 153 -2.27 18.14 -12.82
CA TYR A 153 -2.26 19.58 -13.04
C TYR A 153 -2.19 20.37 -11.72
N SER A 154 -1.94 21.68 -11.78
CA SER A 154 -1.82 22.52 -10.56
C SER A 154 -3.01 22.48 -9.59
N SER A 155 -4.20 22.12 -10.08
CA SER A 155 -5.40 21.98 -9.25
C SER A 155 -5.49 20.63 -8.51
N ASP A 156 -4.66 19.65 -8.88
CA ASP A 156 -4.67 18.34 -8.24
C ASP A 156 -3.97 18.44 -6.87
N VAL A 157 -4.75 18.11 -5.83
CA VAL A 157 -4.28 18.00 -4.46
C VAL A 157 -4.62 16.60 -4.00
N ILE A 158 -3.59 15.78 -3.73
CA ILE A 158 -3.80 14.37 -3.43
C ILE A 158 -3.14 14.06 -2.09
N SER A 159 -3.90 13.40 -1.22
CA SER A 159 -3.43 12.93 0.08
C SER A 159 -3.41 11.41 0.10
N GLY A 160 -2.67 10.83 1.05
CA GLY A 160 -2.51 9.36 1.13
C GLY A 160 -1.43 8.79 0.20
N PRO A 161 -1.12 7.49 0.34
CA PRO A 161 -0.11 6.82 -0.50
C PRO A 161 -0.53 6.81 -1.97
N ILE A 162 0.44 7.04 -2.85
CA ILE A 162 0.26 7.08 -4.30
C ILE A 162 1.37 6.25 -4.95
N HIS A 163 1.00 5.41 -5.91
CA HIS A 163 1.95 4.62 -6.68
C HIS A 163 1.57 4.56 -8.16
N THR A 164 2.58 4.49 -9.02
CA THR A 164 2.38 4.02 -10.40
C THR A 164 3.53 3.13 -10.83
N ASN A 165 3.25 2.03 -11.53
CA ASN A 165 4.28 1.27 -12.25
C ASN A 165 4.76 2.01 -13.51
N GLY A 166 4.01 3.01 -13.97
CA GLY A 166 4.33 3.85 -15.11
C GLY A 166 5.27 5.01 -14.77
N THR A 167 5.00 6.15 -15.39
CA THR A 167 5.74 7.40 -15.16
C THR A 167 4.75 8.52 -14.94
N PHE A 168 4.78 9.17 -13.77
CA PHE A 168 3.93 10.31 -13.49
C PHE A 168 4.16 11.43 -14.51
N ARG A 169 3.07 11.92 -15.11
CA ARG A 169 3.09 13.07 -16.01
C ARG A 169 2.58 14.29 -15.26
N ILE A 170 3.38 15.33 -15.22
CA ILE A 170 3.12 16.50 -14.38
C ILE A 170 3.11 17.76 -15.24
N SER A 171 2.12 18.61 -15.03
CA SER A 171 2.05 19.94 -15.62
C SER A 171 1.63 20.95 -14.56
N GLY A 172 2.34 22.07 -14.45
CA GLY A 172 2.15 23.05 -13.38
C GLY A 172 2.66 22.55 -12.02
N THR A 173 1.89 22.78 -10.95
CA THR A 173 2.33 22.62 -9.56
C THR A 173 1.34 21.80 -8.71
N PRO A 174 1.03 20.54 -9.07
CA PRO A 174 0.19 19.68 -8.23
C PRO A 174 0.83 19.49 -6.85
N THR A 175 0.01 19.27 -5.82
CA THR A 175 0.46 19.03 -4.45
C THR A 175 0.15 17.61 -3.99
N PHE A 176 1.18 16.92 -3.50
CA PHE A 176 1.08 15.55 -3.00
C PHE A 176 1.42 15.52 -1.50
N TYR A 177 0.43 15.23 -0.67
CA TYR A 177 0.56 15.18 0.80
C TYR A 177 1.00 13.82 1.34
N GLY A 178 0.82 12.74 0.58
CA GLY A 178 1.26 11.40 0.98
C GLY A 178 2.48 10.91 0.22
N HIS A 179 2.91 9.69 0.56
CA HIS A 179 4.09 9.07 -0.05
C HIS A 179 3.86 8.83 -1.54
N VAL A 180 4.81 9.22 -2.38
CA VAL A 180 4.75 9.05 -3.84
C VAL A 180 5.82 8.07 -4.29
N SER A 181 5.44 7.03 -5.03
CA SER A 181 6.38 6.00 -5.49
C SER A 181 6.16 5.60 -6.95
N SER A 182 7.24 5.27 -7.65
CA SER A 182 7.25 4.78 -9.03
C SER A 182 8.62 4.17 -9.37
N PRO A 183 8.72 3.24 -10.33
CA PRO A 183 10.01 2.77 -10.85
C PRO A 183 10.73 3.85 -11.68
N ASN A 184 10.03 4.92 -12.08
CA ASN A 184 10.56 5.97 -12.93
C ASN A 184 10.45 7.33 -12.24
N ASN A 185 11.40 8.23 -12.54
CA ASN A 185 11.25 9.63 -12.17
C ASN A 185 10.09 10.27 -12.97
N TRP A 186 9.37 11.20 -12.34
CA TRP A 186 8.27 11.92 -12.98
C TRP A 186 8.76 12.73 -14.19
N GLN A 187 7.85 12.98 -15.14
CA GLN A 187 8.14 13.71 -16.37
C GLN A 187 7.25 14.95 -16.49
N SER A 188 7.91 16.07 -16.70
CA SER A 188 7.33 17.39 -16.97
C SER A 188 6.68 17.44 -18.36
N ARG A 189 5.57 18.16 -18.50
CA ARG A 189 4.98 18.53 -19.79
C ARG A 189 5.81 19.59 -20.52
N ASN A 190 6.69 20.28 -19.81
CA ASN A 190 7.63 21.29 -20.30
C ASN A 190 6.93 22.53 -20.90
N LEU A 191 5.75 22.89 -20.39
CA LEU A 191 5.00 24.05 -20.89
C LEU A 191 5.08 25.27 -19.94
N PHE A 192 5.16 25.08 -18.62
CA PHE A 192 4.99 26.18 -17.65
C PHE A 192 5.97 26.15 -16.46
N GLY A 193 7.14 25.52 -16.58
CA GLY A 193 8.05 25.37 -15.45
C GLY A 193 7.45 24.46 -14.38
N ASP A 194 7.05 23.26 -14.81
CA ASP A 194 6.31 22.30 -14.01
C ASP A 194 7.14 21.93 -12.75
N ASN A 195 6.57 22.15 -11.57
CA ASN A 195 7.23 21.99 -10.27
C ASN A 195 6.25 21.37 -9.26
N PRO A 196 6.14 20.04 -9.23
CA PRO A 196 5.27 19.36 -8.27
C PRO A 196 5.76 19.58 -6.83
N ASP A 197 4.80 19.72 -5.92
CA ASP A 197 5.05 19.92 -4.50
C ASP A 197 4.83 18.60 -3.74
N PHE A 198 5.92 17.88 -3.48
CA PHE A 198 5.92 16.65 -2.68
C PHE A 198 6.11 17.01 -1.20
N ARG A 199 5.04 16.92 -0.40
CA ARG A 199 5.03 17.26 1.03
C ARG A 199 5.38 16.08 1.95
N SER A 200 5.62 14.90 1.37
CA SER A 200 5.99 13.68 2.07
C SER A 200 7.16 12.99 1.35
N THR A 201 7.50 11.77 1.77
CA THR A 201 8.60 11.01 1.17
C THR A 201 8.30 10.59 -0.26
N THR A 202 9.34 10.51 -1.09
CA THR A 202 9.25 10.06 -2.47
C THR A 202 10.19 8.89 -2.72
N ASP A 203 9.77 7.91 -3.51
CA ASP A 203 10.63 6.84 -4.01
C ASP A 203 10.42 6.61 -5.51
N PHE A 204 11.20 7.33 -6.32
CA PHE A 204 11.17 7.23 -7.79
C PHE A 204 12.11 6.15 -8.35
N ASN A 205 12.50 5.18 -7.53
CA ASN A 205 13.13 3.93 -7.97
C ASN A 205 12.47 2.73 -7.26
N SER A 206 11.21 2.89 -6.85
CA SER A 206 10.44 1.82 -6.22
C SER A 206 10.24 0.69 -7.22
N PRO A 207 10.34 -0.59 -6.82
CA PRO A 207 9.94 -1.70 -7.65
C PRO A 207 8.49 -1.56 -8.14
N GLU A 208 8.20 -2.12 -9.30
CA GLU A 208 6.83 -2.30 -9.78
C GLU A 208 6.05 -3.20 -8.82
N ARG A 209 4.78 -2.87 -8.65
CA ARG A 209 3.81 -3.61 -7.84
C ARG A 209 2.77 -4.20 -8.78
N PRO A 210 2.84 -5.49 -9.12
CA PRO A 210 1.96 -6.06 -10.13
C PRO A 210 0.51 -6.09 -9.61
N LEU A 211 -0.45 -5.68 -10.44
CA LEU A 211 -1.87 -5.80 -10.14
C LEU A 211 -2.25 -7.22 -9.64
N PRO A 212 -3.37 -7.37 -8.91
CA PRO A 212 -3.74 -8.64 -8.33
C PRO A 212 -3.70 -9.80 -9.33
N THR A 213 -3.08 -10.91 -8.91
CA THR A 213 -3.02 -12.12 -9.73
C THR A 213 -4.33 -12.88 -9.67
N GLN A 214 -4.55 -13.79 -10.63
CA GLN A 214 -5.74 -14.65 -10.62
C GLN A 214 -5.87 -15.43 -9.31
N THR A 215 -4.76 -15.82 -8.68
CA THR A 215 -4.78 -16.48 -7.36
C THR A 215 -5.47 -15.62 -6.31
N GLN A 216 -5.09 -14.35 -6.21
CA GLN A 216 -5.66 -13.42 -5.22
C GLN A 216 -7.14 -13.15 -5.46
N ILE A 217 -7.57 -13.16 -6.72
CA ILE A 217 -8.99 -13.06 -7.09
C ILE A 217 -9.74 -14.35 -6.80
N ASN A 218 -9.12 -15.51 -7.02
CA ASN A 218 -9.71 -16.80 -6.67
C ASN A 218 -9.88 -16.95 -5.15
N ASP A 219 -8.98 -16.40 -4.34
CA ASP A 219 -9.11 -16.38 -2.88
C ASP A 219 -10.35 -15.56 -2.47
N LEU A 220 -10.55 -14.39 -3.08
CA LEU A 220 -11.74 -13.57 -2.91
C LEU A 220 -13.01 -14.34 -3.30
N LYS A 221 -13.03 -14.99 -4.48
CA LYS A 221 -14.18 -15.80 -4.95
C LYS A 221 -14.48 -16.98 -4.03
N SER A 222 -13.43 -17.62 -3.51
CA SER A 222 -13.54 -18.74 -2.58
C SER A 222 -14.17 -18.28 -1.25
N ALA A 223 -13.76 -17.11 -0.75
CA ALA A 223 -14.37 -16.49 0.42
C ALA A 223 -15.86 -16.13 0.20
N ALA A 224 -16.18 -15.58 -0.98
CA ALA A 224 -17.56 -15.28 -1.36
C ALA A 224 -18.43 -16.55 -1.39
N THR A 225 -17.92 -17.65 -1.93
CA THR A 225 -18.63 -18.94 -1.98
C THR A 225 -18.78 -19.58 -0.60
N ALA A 226 -17.77 -19.40 0.27
CA ALA A 226 -17.76 -20.02 1.60
C ALA A 226 -18.64 -19.28 2.62
N THR A 227 -18.70 -17.95 2.54
CA THR A 227 -19.30 -17.12 3.61
C THR A 227 -20.18 -15.98 3.10
N GLY A 228 -20.06 -15.56 1.84
CA GLY A 228 -20.80 -14.41 1.31
C GLY A 228 -21.94 -14.77 0.36
N LEU A 229 -22.33 -13.79 -0.46
CA LEU A 229 -23.32 -13.96 -1.51
C LEU A 229 -22.63 -14.13 -2.87
N THR A 230 -23.14 -15.06 -3.68
CA THR A 230 -22.64 -15.31 -5.03
C THR A 230 -23.80 -15.35 -6.02
N PHE A 231 -23.60 -14.74 -7.19
CA PHE A 231 -24.57 -14.65 -8.27
C PHE A 231 -23.92 -14.99 -9.61
N THR A 232 -24.71 -15.50 -10.56
CA THR A 232 -24.21 -15.84 -11.91
C THR A 232 -24.78 -14.94 -13.01
N ASN A 233 -25.61 -13.97 -12.63
CA ASN A 233 -26.30 -13.05 -13.52
C ASN A 233 -25.91 -11.61 -13.19
N GLN A 234 -26.28 -10.69 -14.09
CA GLN A 234 -26.14 -9.27 -13.79
C GLN A 234 -27.01 -8.91 -12.57
N ILE A 235 -26.46 -8.10 -11.67
CA ILE A 235 -27.13 -7.70 -10.43
C ILE A 235 -27.24 -6.18 -10.32
N ASP A 236 -28.31 -5.69 -9.69
CA ASP A 236 -28.44 -4.32 -9.19
C ASP A 236 -28.47 -4.38 -7.66
N VAL A 237 -27.48 -3.75 -7.03
CA VAL A 237 -27.21 -3.80 -5.60
C VAL A 237 -27.48 -2.43 -5.00
N THR A 238 -28.40 -2.37 -4.05
CA THR A 238 -28.63 -1.17 -3.24
C THR A 238 -28.23 -1.46 -1.80
N PHE A 239 -27.18 -0.78 -1.32
CA PHE A 239 -26.77 -0.83 0.08
C PHE A 239 -27.71 -0.01 0.97
N GLN A 240 -28.02 -0.52 2.16
CA GLN A 240 -28.94 0.09 3.11
C GLN A 240 -28.22 0.56 4.38
N ASP A 241 -28.82 1.53 5.07
CA ASP A 241 -28.26 2.14 6.29
C ASP A 241 -28.22 1.20 7.51
N ASP A 242 -29.03 0.14 7.51
CA ASP A 242 -29.02 -0.92 8.52
C ASP A 242 -27.97 -2.02 8.26
N GLY A 243 -27.20 -1.89 7.17
CA GLY A 243 -26.17 -2.86 6.76
C GLY A 243 -26.71 -4.04 5.96
N SER A 244 -28.01 -4.09 5.66
CA SER A 244 -28.56 -5.03 4.68
C SER A 244 -28.29 -4.59 3.24
N VAL A 245 -28.48 -5.51 2.30
CA VAL A 245 -28.32 -5.27 0.87
C VAL A 245 -29.54 -5.75 0.10
N SER A 246 -30.09 -4.87 -0.72
CA SER A 246 -31.19 -5.17 -1.64
C SER A 246 -30.60 -5.55 -2.99
N ILE A 247 -30.86 -6.76 -3.47
CA ILE A 247 -30.29 -7.26 -4.73
C ILE A 247 -31.40 -7.70 -5.67
N SER A 248 -31.41 -7.13 -6.87
CA SER A 248 -32.21 -7.60 -8.01
C SER A 248 -31.31 -8.30 -9.00
N GLU A 249 -31.68 -9.51 -9.42
CA GLU A 249 -30.98 -10.25 -10.49
C GLU A 249 -31.68 -10.08 -11.84
N TYR A 250 -30.89 -9.90 -12.89
CA TYR A 250 -31.40 -9.87 -14.26
C TYR A 250 -31.56 -11.28 -14.81
N ASP A 251 -32.79 -11.63 -15.20
CA ASP A 251 -33.08 -12.89 -15.86
C ASP A 251 -32.81 -12.75 -17.37
N GLU A 252 -31.66 -13.25 -17.84
CA GLU A 252 -31.27 -13.17 -19.25
C GLU A 252 -32.28 -13.88 -20.19
N ALA A 253 -32.99 -14.92 -19.74
CA ALA A 253 -33.92 -15.67 -20.56
C ALA A 253 -35.27 -14.97 -20.71
N ALA A 254 -35.71 -14.27 -19.66
CA ALA A 254 -36.96 -13.53 -19.65
C ALA A 254 -36.80 -12.04 -19.99
N GLU A 255 -35.56 -11.54 -20.09
CA GLU A 255 -35.21 -10.14 -20.33
C GLU A 255 -35.82 -9.18 -19.30
N VAL A 256 -35.90 -9.61 -18.03
CA VAL A 256 -36.51 -8.83 -16.94
C VAL A 256 -35.66 -8.87 -15.69
N TRP A 257 -35.70 -7.77 -14.93
CA TRP A 257 -35.21 -7.73 -13.57
C TRP A 257 -36.18 -8.45 -12.64
N ARG A 258 -35.66 -9.38 -11.84
CA ARG A 258 -36.43 -10.04 -10.79
C ARG A 258 -36.72 -9.03 -9.67
N PRO A 259 -37.83 -9.19 -8.92
CA PRO A 259 -38.05 -8.39 -7.71
C PRO A 259 -36.82 -8.44 -6.81
N ALA A 260 -36.44 -7.30 -6.24
CA ALA A 260 -35.29 -7.24 -5.35
C ALA A 260 -35.54 -8.10 -4.10
N GLU A 261 -34.52 -8.84 -3.70
CA GLU A 261 -34.47 -9.61 -2.47
C GLU A 261 -33.57 -8.89 -1.46
N GLU A 262 -33.99 -8.86 -0.21
CA GLU A 262 -33.24 -8.23 0.88
C GLU A 262 -32.40 -9.28 1.59
N TYR A 263 -31.11 -9.02 1.71
CA TYR A 263 -30.15 -9.87 2.41
C TYR A 263 -29.59 -9.14 3.62
N ALA A 264 -29.69 -9.73 4.80
CA ALA A 264 -29.20 -9.12 6.02
C ALA A 264 -27.66 -9.11 6.10
N ALA A 265 -27.11 -8.22 6.94
CA ALA A 265 -25.67 -8.13 7.21
C ALA A 265 -25.00 -9.48 7.53
N THR A 266 -25.72 -10.34 8.25
CA THR A 266 -25.27 -11.67 8.67
C THR A 266 -25.24 -12.70 7.54
N GLU A 267 -25.91 -12.45 6.42
CA GLU A 267 -26.02 -13.38 5.30
C GLU A 267 -24.89 -13.19 4.29
N HIS A 268 -24.47 -11.94 4.06
CA HIS A 268 -23.39 -11.65 3.11
C HIS A 268 -21.99 -11.60 3.74
N ASN A 269 -21.86 -11.56 5.07
CA ASN A 269 -20.59 -11.61 5.81
C ASN A 269 -19.47 -10.73 5.20
N GLY A 270 -19.84 -9.54 4.75
CA GLY A 270 -18.89 -8.57 4.17
C GLY A 270 -18.51 -8.77 2.70
N ILE A 271 -19.03 -9.76 1.96
CA ILE A 271 -18.66 -9.98 0.55
C ILE A 271 -19.82 -10.43 -0.35
N ILE A 272 -19.94 -9.78 -1.51
CA ILE A 272 -20.91 -10.07 -2.56
C ILE A 272 -20.14 -10.23 -3.86
N SER A 273 -20.40 -11.29 -4.62
CA SER A 273 -19.70 -11.59 -5.87
C SER A 273 -20.68 -11.97 -6.98
N THR A 274 -20.46 -11.47 -8.19
CA THR A 274 -21.18 -11.91 -9.40
C THR A 274 -20.24 -12.23 -10.56
N THR A 275 -20.61 -13.18 -11.42
CA THR A 275 -19.89 -13.49 -12.66
C THR A 275 -20.20 -12.52 -13.82
N LYS A 276 -21.14 -11.59 -13.62
CA LYS A 276 -21.60 -10.62 -14.63
C LYS A 276 -21.55 -9.21 -14.06
N LYS A 277 -22.01 -8.23 -14.85
CA LYS A 277 -22.03 -6.82 -14.47
C LYS A 277 -22.76 -6.62 -13.13
N ALA A 278 -22.19 -5.80 -12.24
CA ALA A 278 -22.87 -5.35 -11.03
C ALA A 278 -23.16 -3.86 -11.11
N SER A 279 -24.41 -3.47 -10.91
CA SER A 279 -24.82 -2.07 -10.75
C SER A 279 -24.95 -1.78 -9.26
N VAL A 280 -24.48 -0.61 -8.78
CA VAL A 280 -24.39 -0.36 -7.34
C VAL A 280 -24.68 1.09 -6.95
N LYS A 281 -25.35 1.26 -5.80
CA LYS A 281 -25.67 2.55 -5.15
C LYS A 281 -26.06 2.33 -3.68
N GLY A 282 -26.24 3.42 -2.93
CA GLY A 282 -26.89 3.39 -1.62
C GLY A 282 -25.99 3.83 -0.46
N THR A 283 -26.36 3.41 0.74
CA THR A 283 -25.67 3.76 1.99
C THR A 283 -25.01 2.52 2.56
N VAL A 284 -23.72 2.59 2.87
CA VAL A 284 -22.90 1.47 3.35
C VAL A 284 -22.80 1.57 4.87
N SER A 285 -23.19 0.49 5.55
CA SER A 285 -23.07 0.34 7.00
C SER A 285 -22.32 -0.96 7.29
N GLY A 286 -21.18 -0.84 7.98
CA GLY A 286 -20.21 -1.91 8.18
C GLY A 286 -19.23 -2.15 7.01
N PRO A 287 -18.32 -3.12 7.17
CA PRO A 287 -17.31 -3.44 6.17
C PRO A 287 -17.85 -4.37 5.08
N LEU A 288 -17.71 -3.96 3.82
CA LEU A 288 -18.27 -4.63 2.64
C LEU A 288 -17.30 -4.62 1.45
N THR A 289 -17.33 -5.69 0.66
CA THR A 289 -16.67 -5.77 -0.66
C THR A 289 -17.66 -6.29 -1.70
N LEU A 290 -17.84 -5.53 -2.79
CA LEU A 290 -18.55 -5.97 -3.97
C LEU A 290 -17.56 -6.35 -5.06
N HIS A 291 -17.69 -7.56 -5.56
CA HIS A 291 -16.87 -8.12 -6.61
C HIS A 291 -17.69 -8.47 -7.86
N SER A 292 -17.13 -8.20 -9.04
CA SER A 292 -17.68 -8.62 -10.33
C SER A 292 -16.57 -9.16 -11.23
N GLU A 293 -16.84 -10.29 -11.88
CA GLU A 293 -15.99 -10.81 -12.97
C GLU A 293 -16.13 -9.98 -14.27
N ASP A 294 -17.07 -9.04 -14.30
CA ASP A 294 -17.34 -8.10 -15.39
C ASP A 294 -17.21 -6.66 -14.85
N ASP A 295 -17.84 -5.69 -15.52
CA ASP A 295 -17.85 -4.29 -15.08
C ASP A 295 -18.66 -4.09 -13.79
N ILE A 296 -18.20 -3.17 -12.94
CA ILE A 296 -19.03 -2.56 -11.89
C ILE A 296 -19.48 -1.19 -12.38
N GLU A 297 -20.78 -0.91 -12.33
CA GLU A 297 -21.35 0.38 -12.69
C GLU A 297 -21.95 1.07 -11.47
N ILE A 298 -21.45 2.25 -11.16
CA ILE A 298 -21.93 3.07 -10.05
C ILE A 298 -23.07 3.95 -10.56
N MET A 299 -24.27 3.70 -10.03
CA MET A 299 -25.53 4.28 -10.52
C MET A 299 -25.97 5.51 -9.73
N GLY A 300 -25.32 5.82 -8.62
CA GLY A 300 -25.65 6.93 -7.74
C GLY A 300 -24.62 7.07 -6.63
N ASP A 301 -25.01 7.75 -5.56
CA ASP A 301 -24.14 7.91 -4.40
C ASP A 301 -23.84 6.57 -3.73
N LEU A 302 -22.62 6.45 -3.21
CA LEU A 302 -22.16 5.41 -2.31
C LEU A 302 -21.60 6.13 -1.08
N GLU A 303 -22.36 6.16 0.00
CA GLU A 303 -22.00 6.94 1.20
C GLU A 303 -21.88 6.00 2.40
N TYR A 304 -20.89 6.25 3.26
CA TYR A 304 -20.85 5.61 4.57
C TYR A 304 -21.98 6.16 5.44
N PHE A 305 -22.70 5.27 6.12
CA PHE A 305 -23.75 5.64 7.06
C PHE A 305 -23.18 6.49 8.20
N ASP A 306 -22.03 6.05 8.73
CA ASP A 306 -21.23 6.73 9.73
C ASP A 306 -19.95 7.28 9.09
N ASP A 307 -19.99 8.55 8.68
CA ASP A 307 -18.89 9.20 7.97
C ASP A 307 -17.67 9.39 8.88
N PRO A 308 -16.49 8.84 8.51
CA PRO A 308 -15.29 8.88 9.34
C PRO A 308 -14.72 10.29 9.55
N ARG A 309 -15.10 11.27 8.72
CA ARG A 309 -14.72 12.68 8.91
C ARG A 309 -15.44 13.31 10.10
N ASN A 310 -16.59 12.75 10.48
CA ASN A 310 -17.37 13.17 11.64
C ASN A 310 -17.22 12.18 12.81
N ASN A 311 -16.89 10.92 12.54
CA ASN A 311 -16.69 9.88 13.53
C ASN A 311 -15.47 8.99 13.24
N GLU A 312 -14.32 9.30 13.87
CA GLU A 312 -13.06 8.59 13.64
C GLU A 312 -13.09 7.07 13.96
N VAL A 313 -14.07 6.60 14.75
CA VAL A 313 -14.22 5.17 15.10
C VAL A 313 -15.19 4.41 14.20
N SER A 314 -15.71 5.04 13.14
CA SER A 314 -16.57 4.39 12.15
C SER A 314 -15.95 3.08 11.65
N ALA A 315 -16.79 2.05 11.51
CA ALA A 315 -16.42 0.75 10.97
C ALA A 315 -16.81 0.60 9.48
N ASP A 316 -17.46 1.60 8.91
CA ASP A 316 -18.01 1.55 7.56
C ASP A 316 -16.88 1.64 6.54
N LEU A 317 -16.81 0.63 5.67
CA LEU A 317 -15.77 0.48 4.65
C LEU A 317 -16.35 -0.22 3.44
N LEU A 318 -16.03 0.28 2.25
CA LEU A 318 -16.45 -0.32 0.99
C LEU A 318 -15.24 -0.59 0.09
N GLY A 319 -15.12 -1.82 -0.37
CA GLY A 319 -14.27 -2.23 -1.48
C GLY A 319 -15.10 -2.51 -2.72
N LEU A 320 -14.72 -1.95 -3.87
CA LEU A 320 -15.25 -2.36 -5.17
C LEU A 320 -14.13 -3.05 -5.94
N VAL A 321 -14.34 -4.28 -6.40
CA VAL A 321 -13.34 -5.07 -7.13
C VAL A 321 -13.95 -5.57 -8.44
N SER A 322 -13.57 -4.93 -9.54
CA SER A 322 -13.99 -5.31 -10.89
C SER A 322 -12.82 -5.99 -11.62
N GLU A 323 -13.06 -7.19 -12.16
CA GLU A 323 -12.12 -7.83 -13.08
C GLU A 323 -12.01 -7.12 -14.42
N LYS A 324 -13.01 -6.28 -14.76
CA LYS A 324 -12.96 -5.36 -15.89
C LYS A 324 -12.86 -3.91 -15.42
N ASP A 325 -13.83 -3.08 -15.77
CA ASP A 325 -13.80 -1.66 -15.47
C ASP A 325 -14.76 -1.30 -14.33
N VAL A 326 -14.49 -0.14 -13.72
CA VAL A 326 -15.47 0.51 -12.85
C VAL A 326 -15.95 1.77 -13.57
N ILE A 327 -17.25 1.86 -13.78
CA ILE A 327 -17.86 2.90 -14.61
C ILE A 327 -18.78 3.73 -13.72
N LEU A 328 -18.53 5.02 -13.63
CA LEU A 328 -19.49 5.96 -13.05
C LEU A 328 -20.48 6.39 -14.12
N ASP A 329 -21.76 6.11 -13.92
CA ASP A 329 -22.81 6.43 -14.87
C ASP A 329 -22.97 7.94 -15.05
N LYS A 330 -23.28 8.37 -16.28
CA LYS A 330 -23.42 9.79 -16.61
C LYS A 330 -24.53 10.49 -15.81
N ASN A 331 -25.54 9.76 -15.35
CA ASN A 331 -26.69 10.28 -14.62
C ASN A 331 -26.61 10.01 -13.12
N ALA A 332 -25.52 9.40 -12.61
CA ALA A 332 -25.39 9.07 -11.19
C ALA A 332 -25.65 10.26 -10.25
N HIS A 333 -25.17 11.46 -10.60
CA HIS A 333 -25.41 12.70 -9.87
C HIS A 333 -26.90 13.05 -9.70
N THR A 334 -27.72 12.76 -10.70
CA THR A 334 -29.15 13.09 -10.68
C THR A 334 -29.98 12.17 -9.78
N TYR A 335 -29.42 11.06 -9.31
CA TYR A 335 -30.17 10.04 -8.55
C TYR A 335 -30.84 10.61 -7.29
N LYS A 336 -30.10 11.40 -6.49
CA LYS A 336 -30.66 12.15 -5.34
C LYS A 336 -31.04 13.60 -5.68
N GLY A 337 -31.07 13.96 -6.97
CA GLY A 337 -31.33 15.33 -7.43
C GLY A 337 -30.17 16.31 -7.18
N SER A 338 -28.95 15.79 -7.00
CA SER A 338 -27.74 16.57 -6.78
C SER A 338 -27.06 16.95 -8.09
N ALA A 339 -26.17 17.95 -8.04
CA ALA A 339 -25.21 18.19 -9.11
C ALA A 339 -23.93 17.35 -8.92
N ASP A 340 -23.60 16.97 -7.69
CA ASP A 340 -22.39 16.22 -7.34
C ASP A 340 -22.72 14.76 -6.99
N VAL A 341 -21.72 13.88 -7.04
CA VAL A 341 -21.84 12.47 -6.63
C VAL A 341 -20.84 12.17 -5.52
N ASN A 342 -21.30 11.50 -4.47
CA ASN A 342 -20.49 11.11 -3.32
C ASN A 342 -20.12 9.63 -3.43
N LEU A 343 -18.82 9.33 -3.40
CA LEU A 343 -18.27 7.98 -3.53
C LEU A 343 -17.35 7.68 -2.35
N HIS A 344 -17.78 6.86 -1.41
CA HIS A 344 -17.00 6.45 -0.26
C HIS A 344 -16.56 4.98 -0.47
N ALA A 345 -15.40 4.77 -1.09
CA ALA A 345 -14.91 3.43 -1.43
C ALA A 345 -13.42 3.38 -1.77
N SER A 346 -12.82 2.21 -1.57
CA SER A 346 -11.60 1.77 -2.26
C SER A 346 -12.00 1.03 -3.54
N ILE A 347 -11.72 1.62 -4.69
CA ILE A 347 -12.21 1.17 -6.00
C ILE A 347 -11.08 0.52 -6.78
N MET A 348 -11.26 -0.72 -7.24
CA MET A 348 -10.29 -1.46 -8.04
C MET A 348 -10.88 -1.88 -9.39
N ALA A 349 -10.24 -1.45 -10.48
CA ALA A 349 -10.58 -1.77 -11.87
C ALA A 349 -9.41 -2.47 -12.55
N MET A 350 -9.46 -3.80 -12.69
CA MET A 350 -8.33 -4.61 -13.16
C MET A 350 -8.25 -4.73 -14.69
N GLY A 351 -9.37 -4.58 -15.40
CA GLY A 351 -9.42 -4.64 -16.86
C GLY A 351 -8.72 -3.46 -17.50
N THR A 352 -9.29 -2.27 -17.34
CA THR A 352 -8.70 -1.03 -17.85
C THR A 352 -8.68 0.07 -16.79
N SER A 353 -9.82 0.60 -16.35
CA SER A 353 -9.82 1.85 -15.58
C SER A 353 -11.11 2.13 -14.80
N PHE A 354 -10.99 3.00 -13.81
CA PHE A 354 -12.14 3.75 -13.29
C PHE A 354 -12.42 4.94 -14.22
N ARG A 355 -13.60 4.98 -14.86
CA ARG A 355 -13.97 6.04 -15.83
C ARG A 355 -15.39 6.56 -15.61
N VAL A 356 -15.67 7.72 -16.21
CA VAL A 356 -17.04 8.22 -16.34
C VAL A 356 -17.62 7.81 -17.70
N GLU A 357 -18.83 7.29 -17.69
CA GLU A 357 -19.59 7.03 -18.91
C GLU A 357 -19.83 8.35 -19.66
N ASN A 358 -19.53 8.38 -20.96
CA ASN A 358 -19.69 9.59 -21.79
C ASN A 358 -18.97 10.82 -21.20
N TYR A 359 -17.76 10.65 -20.66
CA TYR A 359 -17.01 11.73 -19.98
C TYR A 359 -16.73 12.95 -20.86
N SER A 360 -16.63 12.78 -22.19
CA SER A 360 -16.27 13.82 -23.16
C SER A 360 -17.46 14.43 -23.90
N SER A 361 -18.68 14.03 -23.55
CA SER A 361 -19.90 14.49 -24.20
C SER A 361 -20.94 14.93 -23.16
N GLY A 362 -21.88 15.78 -23.58
CA GLY A 362 -22.81 16.44 -22.66
C GLY A 362 -22.19 17.66 -21.95
N GLY A 363 -22.88 18.18 -20.94
CA GLY A 363 -22.39 19.28 -20.12
C GLY A 363 -21.58 18.81 -18.91
N TYR A 364 -21.09 19.79 -18.14
CA TYR A 364 -20.52 19.56 -16.81
C TYR A 364 -21.56 18.96 -15.85
N ARG A 365 -21.15 17.92 -15.13
CA ARG A 365 -21.99 17.07 -14.26
C ARG A 365 -21.62 17.19 -12.79
N GLY A 366 -20.97 18.29 -12.37
CA GLY A 366 -20.54 18.50 -10.99
C GLY A 366 -19.23 17.80 -10.60
N LYS A 367 -19.07 17.53 -9.31
CA LYS A 367 -17.88 16.94 -8.68
C LYS A 367 -18.10 15.48 -8.31
N ILE A 368 -17.05 14.67 -8.47
CA ILE A 368 -16.92 13.40 -7.78
C ILE A 368 -16.25 13.69 -6.43
N ASN A 369 -17.00 13.55 -5.35
CA ASN A 369 -16.48 13.60 -3.98
C ASN A 369 -16.09 12.18 -3.57
N LEU A 370 -14.85 11.79 -3.87
CA LEU A 370 -14.32 10.48 -3.50
C LEU A 370 -13.72 10.56 -2.09
N LEU A 371 -14.13 9.69 -1.19
CA LEU A 371 -13.47 9.39 0.07
C LEU A 371 -12.95 7.95 0.01
N GLY A 372 -11.65 7.77 -0.20
CA GLY A 372 -11.04 6.44 -0.32
C GLY A 372 -9.90 6.42 -1.33
N GLY A 373 -9.99 5.54 -2.33
CA GLY A 373 -8.88 5.34 -3.27
C GLY A 373 -9.27 4.70 -4.59
N ILE A 374 -8.43 4.88 -5.61
CA ILE A 374 -8.60 4.28 -6.94
C ILE A 374 -7.37 3.46 -7.28
N ILE A 375 -7.59 2.19 -7.63
CA ILE A 375 -6.62 1.24 -8.13
C ILE A 375 -7.06 0.83 -9.53
N GLN A 376 -6.21 1.04 -10.52
CA GLN A 376 -6.57 0.81 -11.92
C GLN A 376 -5.37 0.34 -12.73
N LYS A 377 -5.62 -0.32 -13.85
CA LYS A 377 -4.55 -0.62 -14.82
C LYS A 377 -4.10 0.65 -15.52
N ASN A 378 -4.97 1.22 -16.33
CA ASN A 378 -4.77 2.47 -17.05
C ASN A 378 -5.52 3.61 -16.35
N ARG A 379 -5.01 4.83 -16.47
CA ARG A 379 -5.72 6.00 -15.95
C ARG A 379 -7.00 6.28 -16.76
N GLY A 380 -8.15 6.26 -16.09
CA GLY A 380 -9.44 6.55 -16.71
C GLY A 380 -9.80 8.04 -16.69
N PRO A 381 -10.43 8.57 -17.76
CA PRO A 381 -10.92 9.93 -17.80
C PRO A 381 -12.29 10.06 -17.13
N VAL A 382 -12.48 11.16 -16.40
CA VAL A 382 -13.74 11.47 -15.70
C VAL A 382 -14.43 12.73 -16.21
N GLY A 383 -13.72 13.56 -16.98
CA GLY A 383 -14.22 14.79 -17.56
C GLY A 383 -13.17 15.48 -18.41
N THR A 384 -13.57 16.51 -19.15
CA THR A 384 -12.67 17.37 -19.93
C THR A 384 -12.72 18.79 -19.39
N PHE A 385 -11.56 19.42 -19.20
CA PHE A 385 -11.45 20.78 -18.66
C PHE A 385 -10.74 21.72 -19.63
N GLY A 386 -11.24 22.95 -19.75
CA GLY A 386 -10.55 24.02 -20.49
C GLY A 386 -10.62 23.92 -22.02
N GLY A 387 -11.63 23.23 -22.56
CA GLY A 387 -11.91 23.19 -24.00
C GLY A 387 -12.67 24.42 -24.49
N PHE A 388 -12.55 24.75 -25.79
CA PHE A 388 -13.31 25.84 -26.45
C PHE A 388 -14.84 25.69 -26.31
N PHE A 389 -15.31 24.46 -26.09
CA PHE A 389 -16.73 24.09 -26.00
C PHE A 389 -17.25 23.93 -24.57
N GLY A 390 -16.46 24.29 -23.55
CA GLY A 390 -16.81 24.16 -22.13
C GLY A 390 -16.36 22.83 -21.50
N ASP A 391 -16.57 22.71 -20.19
CA ASP A 391 -16.20 21.52 -19.42
C ASP A 391 -17.27 20.42 -19.55
N THR A 392 -16.84 19.16 -19.59
CA THR A 392 -17.73 17.99 -19.71
C THR A 392 -17.38 16.94 -18.66
N GLY A 393 -18.33 16.07 -18.32
CA GLY A 393 -18.15 15.05 -17.29
C GLY A 393 -18.05 15.66 -15.88
N PHE A 394 -17.25 15.07 -15.01
CA PHE A 394 -17.12 15.46 -13.61
C PHE A 394 -15.74 16.02 -13.27
N SER A 395 -15.71 17.04 -12.41
CA SER A 395 -14.48 17.47 -11.73
C SER A 395 -14.15 16.59 -10.54
N LYS A 396 -12.87 16.61 -10.13
CA LYS A 396 -12.33 15.71 -9.11
C LYS A 396 -12.27 16.42 -7.77
N ASN A 397 -12.81 15.79 -6.74
CA ASN A 397 -12.59 16.15 -5.34
C ASN A 397 -12.26 14.87 -4.57
N TYR A 398 -10.99 14.47 -4.59
CA TYR A 398 -10.56 13.19 -4.04
C TYR A 398 -9.88 13.39 -2.69
N GLU A 399 -10.48 12.81 -1.66
CA GLU A 399 -10.02 12.78 -0.29
C GLU A 399 -9.61 11.34 0.07
N TYR A 400 -8.49 11.19 0.76
CA TYR A 400 -8.03 9.88 1.17
C TYR A 400 -8.59 9.51 2.54
N ASP A 401 -9.25 8.35 2.61
CA ASP A 401 -9.61 7.75 3.90
C ASP A 401 -8.36 7.15 4.56
N THR A 402 -7.85 7.85 5.59
CA THR A 402 -6.62 7.44 6.30
C THR A 402 -6.73 6.09 7.00
N ARG A 403 -7.94 5.62 7.29
CA ARG A 403 -8.17 4.31 7.92
C ARG A 403 -7.75 3.18 7.00
N LEU A 404 -7.77 3.37 5.67
CA LEU A 404 -7.42 2.35 4.68
C LEU A 404 -5.96 1.84 4.76
N ARG A 405 -5.09 2.50 5.53
CA ARG A 405 -3.74 2.00 5.84
C ARG A 405 -3.75 0.80 6.78
N TYR A 406 -4.79 0.69 7.61
CA TYR A 406 -4.83 -0.27 8.72
C TYR A 406 -6.12 -1.11 8.70
N SER A 407 -7.23 -0.53 8.28
CA SER A 407 -8.51 -1.19 8.08
C SER A 407 -8.73 -1.48 6.59
N ILE A 408 -9.04 -2.72 6.26
CA ILE A 408 -9.08 -3.21 4.88
C ILE A 408 -10.50 -3.70 4.61
N PRO A 409 -11.14 -3.31 3.50
CA PRO A 409 -12.42 -3.91 3.12
C PRO A 409 -12.32 -5.45 3.08
N PRO A 410 -13.33 -6.20 3.52
CA PRO A 410 -13.22 -7.65 3.67
C PRO A 410 -12.76 -8.32 2.37
N TYR A 411 -11.75 -9.18 2.45
CA TYR A 411 -11.22 -9.92 1.30
C TYR A 411 -10.69 -9.04 0.14
N PHE A 412 -10.45 -7.74 0.35
CA PHE A 412 -9.91 -6.87 -0.68
C PHE A 412 -8.52 -7.36 -1.13
N PRO A 413 -8.22 -7.38 -2.45
CA PRO A 413 -6.97 -7.93 -2.92
C PRO A 413 -5.74 -7.26 -2.31
N ARG A 414 -4.71 -8.07 -2.10
CA ARG A 414 -3.43 -7.64 -1.53
C ARG A 414 -2.33 -7.66 -2.57
N GLU A 415 -1.25 -6.95 -2.30
CA GLU A 415 -0.04 -7.03 -3.12
C GLU A 415 0.56 -8.44 -3.03
N SER A 416 1.09 -8.93 -4.15
CA SER A 416 1.84 -10.19 -4.15
C SER A 416 3.23 -10.02 -3.52
N VAL A 417 3.75 -8.79 -3.52
CA VAL A 417 5.06 -8.44 -2.95
C VAL A 417 4.92 -8.07 -1.48
N PHE A 418 5.94 -8.43 -0.71
CA PHE A 418 6.03 -8.04 0.69
C PHE A 418 6.65 -6.65 0.85
N SER A 419 6.06 -5.82 1.71
CA SER A 419 6.63 -4.55 2.16
C SER A 419 7.21 -4.71 3.57
N ILE A 420 8.35 -4.07 3.83
CA ILE A 420 9.00 -4.09 5.15
C ILE A 420 8.20 -3.21 6.11
N LEU A 421 7.70 -3.80 7.20
CA LEU A 421 7.02 -3.10 8.28
C LEU A 421 7.98 -2.57 9.34
N SER A 422 8.99 -3.37 9.69
CA SER A 422 10.00 -2.96 10.66
C SER A 422 11.32 -3.68 10.41
N TRP A 423 12.42 -2.97 10.62
CA TRP A 423 13.78 -3.50 10.61
C TRP A 423 14.43 -3.19 11.96
N LYS A 424 14.84 -4.22 12.69
CA LYS A 424 15.54 -4.07 13.98
C LYS A 424 16.85 -4.81 13.95
N ASP A 425 17.88 -4.21 14.54
CA ASP A 425 19.19 -4.82 14.70
C ASP A 425 19.64 -4.76 16.16
N ARG A 426 20.23 -5.84 16.65
CA ARG A 426 20.91 -5.87 17.95
C ARG A 426 22.19 -6.67 17.88
N VAL A 427 23.16 -6.31 18.72
CA VAL A 427 24.43 -7.03 18.87
C VAL A 427 24.53 -7.54 20.30
N ILE A 428 24.90 -8.81 20.42
CA ILE A 428 25.11 -9.52 21.68
C ILE A 428 26.59 -9.90 21.74
N VAL A 429 27.22 -9.61 22.88
CA VAL A 429 28.61 -10.02 23.14
C VAL A 429 28.57 -11.26 24.02
N LYS A 430 29.23 -12.35 23.60
CA LYS A 430 29.43 -13.50 24.48
C LYS A 430 30.41 -13.08 25.58
N ASN A 431 29.92 -13.06 26.83
CA ASN A 431 30.71 -12.78 28.02
C ASN A 431 31.70 -13.91 28.33
#